data_AF-A0A101I745-F1
#
_entry.id   AF-A0A101I745-F1
#
_cell.length_a   1.000
_cell.length_b   1.000
_cell.length_c   1.000
_cell.angle_alpha   90.00
_cell.angle_beta   90.00
_cell.angle_gamma   90.00
#
_symmetry.space_group_name_H-M   'P 1'
#
loop_
_entity.id
_entity.type
_entity.pdbx_description
1 polymer ?
#
loop_
_entity_poly.entity_id
_entity_poly.type
_entity_poly.pdbx_seq_one_letter_code
_entity_poly.pdbx_strand_id
1 'polypeptide(L)'
;MKRSFIVVVAILILLVLAGCIRPQEQEEIMIEEFSENEIQFELVSVSGLKSSYRIIVQRIHVGNVYAWEEDNSLFLKFEGIDGWLFTETRAATSLTIEGFPRNNKNRIDPSQFPGETHNPPVFTHTMELPLGDLNDGQKVYFGTFVRLINFDFNGRRVKAEYGVCINSFIYHDDTPVIDKKPKLEGDIDDPLVRGVSYDWEIEKSVDPESVE
;
A
#
# COMPACT_ATOMS: atom_id res chain seq x y z
N MET A 1 61.72 40.90 -3.55
CA MET A 1 60.94 40.03 -4.47
C MET A 1 60.46 38.71 -3.86
N LYS A 2 61.26 37.95 -3.08
CA LYS A 2 60.87 36.61 -2.57
C LYS A 2 59.61 36.57 -1.66
N ARG A 3 59.38 37.57 -0.81
CA ARG A 3 58.21 37.59 0.11
C ARG A 3 56.87 37.83 -0.59
N SER A 4 56.85 38.64 -1.65
CA SER A 4 55.63 38.95 -2.40
C SER A 4 55.18 37.76 -3.27
N PHE A 5 56.12 36.99 -3.80
CA PHE A 5 55.83 35.78 -4.57
C PHE A 5 55.17 34.69 -3.71
N ILE A 6 55.61 34.53 -2.46
CA ILE A 6 55.02 33.55 -1.52
C ILE A 6 53.55 33.88 -1.21
N VAL A 7 53.22 35.17 -1.06
CA VAL A 7 51.85 35.61 -0.80
C VAL A 7 50.94 35.33 -1.99
N VAL A 8 51.40 35.60 -3.21
CA VAL A 8 50.62 35.33 -4.44
C VAL A 8 50.38 33.83 -4.63
N VAL A 9 51.39 33.00 -4.38
CA VAL A 9 51.26 31.53 -4.46
C VAL A 9 50.28 31.01 -3.39
N ALA A 10 50.32 31.54 -2.17
CA ALA A 10 49.39 31.15 -1.11
C ALA A 10 47.93 31.50 -1.44
N ILE A 11 47.67 32.65 -2.05
CA ILE A 11 46.33 33.07 -2.49
C ILE A 11 45.83 32.17 -3.62
N LEU A 12 46.68 31.84 -4.59
CA LEU A 12 46.33 30.91 -5.68
C LEU A 12 45.98 29.51 -5.16
N ILE A 13 46.73 29.00 -4.19
CA ILE A 13 46.44 27.69 -3.56
C ILE A 13 45.10 27.74 -2.81
N LEU A 14 44.83 28.82 -2.07
CA LEU A 14 43.54 29.01 -1.37
C LEU A 14 42.35 29.09 -2.33
N LEU A 15 42.50 29.76 -3.47
CA LEU A 15 41.46 29.84 -4.50
C LEU A 15 41.19 28.48 -5.17
N VAL A 16 42.23 27.68 -5.42
CA VAL A 16 42.09 26.32 -5.96
C VAL A 16 41.42 25.40 -4.94
N LEU A 17 41.76 25.51 -3.65
CA LEU A 17 41.13 24.72 -2.58
C LEU A 17 39.67 25.11 -2.35
N ALA A 18 39.31 26.40 -2.49
CA ALA A 18 37.93 26.87 -2.40
C ALA A 18 37.07 26.42 -3.58
N GLY A 19 37.65 26.26 -4.78
CA GLY A 19 36.97 25.74 -5.98
C GLY A 19 36.66 24.24 -5.95
N CYS A 20 37.28 23.48 -5.03
CA CYS A 20 37.06 22.04 -4.88
C CYS A 20 35.96 21.68 -3.87
N ILE A 21 35.34 22.65 -3.20
CA ILE A 21 34.22 22.40 -2.29
C ILE A 21 32.95 22.26 -3.14
N ARG A 22 32.67 21.04 -3.62
CA ARG A 22 31.33 20.72 -4.11
C ARG A 22 30.35 20.97 -2.95
N PRO A 23 29.31 21.80 -3.12
CA PRO A 23 28.28 21.92 -2.10
C PRO A 23 27.73 20.52 -1.86
N GLN A 24 27.77 20.09 -0.60
CA GLN A 24 27.21 18.82 -0.18
C GLN A 24 25.71 18.88 -0.49
N GLU A 25 25.25 18.11 -1.47
CA GLU A 25 23.82 18.03 -1.81
C GLU A 25 23.08 17.57 -0.55
N GLN A 26 22.26 18.47 -0.01
CA GLN A 26 21.45 18.19 1.16
C GLN A 26 20.29 17.30 0.69
N GLU A 27 20.40 16.00 0.94
CA GLU A 27 19.31 15.05 0.69
C GLU A 27 18.12 15.42 1.59
N GLU A 28 16.98 15.73 0.99
CA GLU A 28 15.73 15.95 1.71
C GLU A 28 15.09 14.58 2.02
N ILE A 29 14.78 14.33 3.30
CA ILE A 29 14.13 13.11 3.77
C ILE A 29 12.80 13.48 4.42
N MET A 30 11.71 13.05 3.80
CA MET A 30 10.37 13.15 4.35
C MET A 30 10.01 11.86 5.08
N ILE A 31 9.42 11.99 6.27
CA ILE A 31 9.05 10.85 7.11
C ILE A 31 7.61 11.05 7.56
N GLU A 32 6.80 10.00 7.41
CA GLU A 32 5.47 9.86 8.00
C GLU A 32 5.50 8.75 9.05
N GLU A 33 5.19 9.08 10.31
CA GLU A 33 5.09 8.11 11.39
C GLU A 33 3.62 7.95 11.82
N PHE A 34 3.21 6.72 12.07
CA PHE A 34 1.87 6.40 12.56
C PHE A 34 1.89 6.15 14.06
N SER A 35 0.76 6.45 14.71
CA SER A 35 0.50 6.04 16.08
C SER A 35 0.60 4.53 16.22
N GLU A 36 1.21 4.09 17.32
CA GLU A 36 1.31 2.67 17.61
C GLU A 36 -0.09 2.10 17.86
N ASN A 37 -0.36 0.96 17.24
CA ASN A 37 -1.60 0.18 17.40
C ASN A 37 -2.89 0.85 16.87
N GLU A 38 -2.77 1.84 16.00
CA GLU A 38 -3.94 2.45 15.36
C GLU A 38 -4.14 1.89 13.94
N ILE A 39 -5.36 1.44 13.67
CA ILE A 39 -5.77 0.98 12.34
C ILE A 39 -6.03 2.21 11.48
N GLN A 40 -5.26 2.36 10.41
CA GLN A 40 -5.37 3.49 9.48
C GLN A 40 -6.50 3.26 8.47
N PHE A 41 -6.62 2.03 7.95
CA PHE A 41 -7.65 1.66 7.00
C PHE A 41 -8.25 0.29 7.33
N GLU A 42 -9.59 0.23 7.33
CA GLU A 42 -10.35 -1.02 7.34
C GLU A 42 -10.84 -1.30 5.92
N LEU A 43 -10.30 -2.35 5.31
CA LEU A 43 -10.65 -2.76 3.95
C LEU A 43 -11.90 -3.64 4.01
N VAL A 44 -12.99 -3.15 3.42
CA VAL A 44 -14.33 -3.74 3.54
C VAL A 44 -14.49 -5.03 2.71
N SER A 45 -13.71 -5.19 1.64
CA SER A 45 -13.69 -6.40 0.81
C SER A 45 -12.31 -6.55 0.20
N VAL A 46 -11.67 -7.69 0.45
CA VAL A 46 -10.42 -8.10 -0.23
C VAL A 46 -10.68 -9.22 -1.22
N SER A 47 -11.78 -9.95 -1.10
CA SER A 47 -12.20 -10.97 -2.05
C SER A 47 -12.85 -10.34 -3.29
N GLY A 48 -12.24 -10.54 -4.47
CA GLY A 48 -12.85 -10.19 -5.77
C GLY A 48 -13.08 -8.70 -6.11
N LEU A 49 -12.77 -7.73 -5.23
CA LEU A 49 -12.74 -6.29 -5.53
C LEU A 49 -11.51 -5.62 -4.90
N LYS A 50 -10.67 -4.98 -5.71
CA LYS A 50 -9.41 -4.34 -5.28
C LYS A 50 -9.67 -3.18 -4.32
N SER A 51 -9.55 -3.43 -3.02
CA SER A 51 -9.46 -2.37 -2.02
C SER A 51 -8.12 -1.63 -2.16
N SER A 52 -8.11 -0.31 -1.91
CA SER A 52 -6.88 0.47 -2.04
C SER A 52 -6.81 1.64 -1.07
N TYR A 53 -5.59 2.03 -0.71
CA TYR A 53 -5.32 3.25 0.07
C TYR A 53 -4.12 4.02 -0.52
N ARG A 54 -4.06 5.32 -0.18
CA ARG A 54 -3.02 6.23 -0.65
C ARG A 54 -1.85 6.26 0.32
N ILE A 55 -0.64 6.23 -0.21
CA ILE A 55 0.59 6.48 0.53
C ILE A 55 0.80 8.00 0.55
N ILE A 56 0.56 8.61 1.70
CA ILE A 56 0.71 10.06 1.90
C ILE A 56 1.85 10.28 2.89
N VAL A 57 2.89 11.00 2.47
CA VAL A 57 4.03 11.39 3.33
C VAL A 57 4.05 12.91 3.42
N GLN A 58 3.91 13.45 4.63
CA GLN A 58 3.89 14.91 4.86
C GLN A 58 2.92 15.66 3.94
N ARG A 59 1.71 15.11 3.75
CA ARG A 59 0.63 15.62 2.86
C ARG A 59 0.89 15.48 1.35
N ILE A 60 1.99 14.87 0.94
CA ILE A 60 2.28 14.57 -0.47
C ILE A 60 1.83 13.14 -0.75
N HIS A 61 1.00 12.94 -1.77
CA HIS A 61 0.66 11.62 -2.27
C HIS A 61 1.83 11.09 -3.09
N VAL A 62 2.42 9.97 -2.67
CA VAL A 62 3.64 9.40 -3.28
C VAL A 62 3.41 8.02 -3.91
N GLY A 63 2.27 7.39 -3.65
CA GLY A 63 1.92 6.11 -4.23
C GLY A 63 0.56 5.58 -3.76
N ASN A 64 0.18 4.41 -4.24
CA ASN A 64 -1.01 3.68 -3.83
C ASN A 64 -0.64 2.24 -3.44
N VAL A 65 -1.42 1.66 -2.55
CA VAL A 65 -1.40 0.23 -2.25
C VAL A 65 -2.75 -0.34 -2.64
N TYR A 66 -2.73 -1.39 -3.45
CA TYR A 66 -3.90 -2.19 -3.80
C TYR A 66 -3.80 -3.53 -3.08
N ALA A 67 -4.87 -3.92 -2.41
CA ALA A 67 -4.95 -5.15 -1.64
C ALA A 67 -6.10 -6.01 -2.18
N TRP A 68 -5.83 -7.30 -2.33
CA TRP A 68 -6.83 -8.31 -2.65
C TRP A 68 -6.42 -9.65 -2.05
N GLU A 69 -7.40 -10.52 -1.86
CA GLU A 69 -7.22 -11.89 -1.43
C GLU A 69 -7.40 -12.81 -2.63
N GLU A 70 -6.52 -13.79 -2.76
CA GLU A 70 -6.60 -14.86 -3.76
C GLU A 70 -5.84 -16.08 -3.19
N ASP A 71 -6.36 -17.29 -3.40
CA ASP A 71 -5.70 -18.55 -3.02
C ASP A 71 -5.17 -18.60 -1.56
N ASN A 72 -5.93 -18.06 -0.59
CA ASN A 72 -5.56 -18.00 0.83
C ASN A 72 -4.30 -17.16 1.12
N SER A 73 -4.02 -16.20 0.24
CA SER A 73 -2.95 -15.22 0.36
C SER A 73 -3.51 -13.81 0.23
N LEU A 74 -2.95 -12.88 1.01
CA LEU A 74 -3.15 -11.44 0.81
C LEU A 74 -2.10 -10.93 -0.15
N PHE A 75 -2.54 -10.40 -1.28
CA PHE A 75 -1.68 -9.73 -2.24
C PHE A 75 -1.70 -8.22 -2.01
N LEU A 76 -0.51 -7.62 -1.98
CA LEU A 76 -0.32 -6.18 -1.87
C LEU A 76 0.47 -5.68 -3.08
N LYS A 77 -0.16 -4.90 -3.95
CA LYS A 77 0.50 -4.20 -5.06
C LYS A 77 0.77 -2.75 -4.66
N PHE A 78 2.05 -2.41 -4.59
CA PHE A 78 2.56 -1.06 -4.39
C PHE A 78 2.79 -0.40 -5.75
N GLU A 79 2.28 0.80 -5.94
CA GLU A 79 2.42 1.57 -7.18
C GLU A 79 2.79 3.02 -6.87
N GLY A 80 3.95 3.46 -7.38
CA GLY A 80 4.40 4.83 -7.23
C GLY A 80 3.58 5.77 -8.10
N ILE A 81 3.66 7.08 -7.83
CA ILE A 81 3.08 8.10 -8.70
C ILE A 81 4.07 9.24 -8.90
N ASP A 82 3.90 10.05 -9.95
CA ASP A 82 4.68 11.28 -10.16
C ASP A 82 6.21 11.12 -10.04
N GLY A 83 6.73 9.99 -10.52
CA GLY A 83 8.17 9.70 -10.52
C GLY A 83 8.70 9.09 -9.21
N TRP A 84 7.86 8.89 -8.20
CA TRP A 84 8.24 8.17 -6.99
C TRP A 84 8.48 6.68 -7.29
N LEU A 85 9.65 6.18 -6.87
CA LEU A 85 10.09 4.81 -7.04
C LEU A 85 10.36 4.16 -5.69
N PHE A 86 9.92 2.93 -5.49
CA PHE A 86 10.20 2.16 -4.28
C PHE A 86 11.64 1.68 -4.26
N THR A 87 12.30 1.89 -3.12
CA THR A 87 13.61 1.33 -2.80
C THR A 87 13.54 0.23 -1.76
N GLU A 88 12.47 0.18 -0.97
CA GLU A 88 12.22 -0.88 -0.01
C GLU A 88 10.72 -1.04 0.20
N THR A 89 10.25 -2.28 0.21
CA THR A 89 8.85 -2.63 0.47
C THR A 89 8.84 -3.82 1.42
N ARG A 90 8.13 -3.68 2.54
CA ARG A 90 7.96 -4.74 3.52
C ARG A 90 6.53 -4.79 4.01
N ALA A 91 6.07 -6.00 4.29
CA ALA A 91 4.75 -6.21 4.83
C ALA A 91 4.68 -7.50 5.65
N ALA A 92 3.78 -7.52 6.62
CA ALA A 92 3.48 -8.69 7.42
C ALA A 92 2.00 -8.73 7.77
N THR A 93 1.47 -9.93 8.01
CA THR A 93 0.11 -10.17 8.52
C THR A 93 0.16 -10.62 9.97
N SER A 94 -0.91 -10.38 10.71
CA SER A 94 -1.10 -10.88 12.07
C SER A 94 -2.58 -10.96 12.43
N LEU A 95 -2.94 -11.82 13.39
CA LEU A 95 -4.30 -11.92 13.92
C LEU A 95 -4.58 -10.92 15.03
N THR A 96 -3.54 -10.32 15.60
CA THR A 96 -3.64 -9.26 16.61
C THR A 96 -2.58 -8.20 16.32
N ILE A 97 -2.81 -6.98 16.78
CA ILE A 97 -1.83 -5.89 16.62
C ILE A 97 -0.57 -6.18 17.46
N GLU A 98 -0.73 -6.84 18.61
CA GLU A 98 0.36 -7.26 19.49
C GLU A 98 1.22 -8.37 18.86
N GLY A 99 0.70 -9.09 17.87
CA GLY A 99 1.40 -10.16 17.18
C GLY A 99 2.45 -9.68 16.18
N PHE A 100 2.52 -8.38 15.88
CA PHE A 100 3.62 -7.84 15.07
C PHE A 100 4.95 -7.85 15.83
N PRO A 101 6.08 -8.15 15.17
CA PRO A 101 7.40 -8.12 15.78
C PRO A 101 7.73 -6.73 16.33
N ARG A 102 8.32 -6.67 17.53
CA ARG A 102 8.67 -5.43 18.22
C ARG A 102 10.15 -5.33 18.50
N ASN A 103 10.67 -4.11 18.47
CA ASN A 103 12.05 -3.80 18.84
C ASN A 103 12.21 -3.63 20.36
N ASN A 104 13.43 -3.35 20.81
CA ASN A 104 13.77 -3.14 22.23
C ASN A 104 13.07 -1.95 22.89
N LYS A 105 12.44 -1.06 22.11
CA LYS A 105 11.63 0.07 22.59
C LYS A 105 10.13 -0.25 22.58
N ASN A 106 9.76 -1.52 22.40
CA ASN A 106 8.40 -2.02 22.29
C ASN A 106 7.60 -1.45 21.10
N ARG A 107 8.27 -0.88 20.09
CA ARG A 107 7.63 -0.42 18.85
C ARG A 107 7.64 -1.52 17.81
N ILE A 108 6.66 -1.54 16.91
CA ILE A 108 6.69 -2.45 15.76
C ILE A 108 7.98 -2.24 14.97
N ASP A 109 8.68 -3.33 14.69
CA ASP A 109 9.97 -3.33 13.99
C ASP A 109 9.79 -3.73 12.52
N PRO A 110 9.76 -2.76 11.58
CA PRO A 110 9.60 -3.07 10.16
C PRO A 110 10.77 -3.90 9.61
N SER A 111 11.93 -3.92 10.25
CA SER A 111 13.08 -4.71 9.77
C SER A 111 12.86 -6.22 9.90
N GLN A 112 11.90 -6.63 10.73
CA GLN A 112 11.50 -8.03 10.92
C GLN A 112 10.34 -8.43 10.00
N PHE A 113 9.75 -7.48 9.26
CA PHE A 113 8.76 -7.82 8.25
C PHE A 113 9.46 -8.44 7.03
N PRO A 114 8.88 -9.50 6.43
CA PRO A 114 9.25 -9.95 5.10
C PRO A 114 9.20 -8.80 4.09
N GLY A 115 10.09 -8.82 3.10
CA GLY A 115 10.12 -7.82 2.05
C GLY A 115 11.44 -7.74 1.31
N GLU A 116 11.55 -6.75 0.43
CA GLU A 116 12.65 -6.62 -0.52
C GLU A 116 13.19 -5.19 -0.55
N THR A 117 14.51 -5.09 -0.73
CA THR A 117 15.19 -3.84 -1.12
C THR A 117 15.39 -3.84 -2.63
N HIS A 118 14.96 -2.77 -3.29
CA HIS A 118 14.97 -2.64 -4.74
C HIS A 118 16.20 -1.86 -5.20
N ASN A 119 17.07 -2.53 -5.97
CA ASN A 119 18.19 -1.90 -6.65
C ASN A 119 18.38 -2.53 -8.04
N PRO A 120 17.92 -1.88 -9.13
CA PRO A 120 17.43 -0.50 -9.20
C PRO A 120 16.05 -0.30 -8.51
N PRO A 121 15.71 0.96 -8.14
CA PRO A 121 14.39 1.30 -7.62
C PRO A 121 13.28 0.98 -8.63
N VAL A 122 12.12 0.54 -8.14
CA VAL A 122 11.01 0.07 -8.99
C VAL A 122 9.77 0.94 -8.84
N PHE A 123 9.03 1.11 -9.93
CA PHE A 123 7.76 1.86 -9.91
C PHE A 123 6.59 1.04 -9.33
N THR A 124 6.64 -0.28 -9.51
CA THR A 124 5.61 -1.21 -9.04
C THR A 124 6.26 -2.43 -8.41
N HIS A 125 5.69 -2.91 -7.31
CA HIS A 125 6.09 -4.16 -6.67
C HIS A 125 4.85 -4.85 -6.11
N THR A 126 4.79 -6.17 -6.17
CA THR A 126 3.68 -6.96 -5.62
C THR A 126 4.24 -7.97 -4.64
N MET A 127 3.65 -8.00 -3.44
CA MET A 127 3.97 -8.95 -2.38
C MET A 127 2.81 -9.91 -2.20
N GLU A 128 3.13 -11.17 -1.98
CA GLU A 128 2.20 -12.20 -1.55
C GLU A 128 2.46 -12.52 -0.06
N LEU A 129 1.41 -12.49 0.74
CA LEU A 129 1.47 -12.76 2.17
C LEU A 129 0.54 -13.94 2.49
N PRO A 130 1.07 -15.12 2.80
CA PRO A 130 0.23 -16.28 3.12
C PRO A 130 -0.57 -16.01 4.38
N LEU A 131 -1.89 -16.27 4.34
CA LEU A 131 -2.78 -16.04 5.47
C LEU A 131 -2.85 -17.24 6.41
N GLY A 132 -2.57 -18.45 5.90
CA GLY A 132 -2.71 -19.69 6.66
C GLY A 132 -4.18 -20.04 6.88
N ASP A 133 -4.47 -20.93 7.82
CA ASP A 133 -5.84 -21.37 8.07
C ASP A 133 -6.62 -20.28 8.85
N LEU A 134 -7.52 -19.58 8.16
CA LEU A 134 -8.41 -18.58 8.74
C LEU A 134 -9.86 -19.08 8.79
N ASN A 135 -10.61 -18.60 9.78
CA ASN A 135 -12.04 -18.85 9.88
C ASN A 135 -12.82 -17.73 9.18
N ASP A 136 -13.97 -18.06 8.59
CA ASP A 136 -14.90 -17.06 8.05
C ASP A 136 -15.28 -16.01 9.12
N GLY A 137 -15.23 -14.74 8.74
CA GLY A 137 -15.46 -13.60 9.63
C GLY A 137 -14.26 -13.21 10.52
N GLN A 138 -13.11 -13.87 10.37
CA GLN A 138 -11.92 -13.56 11.17
C GLN A 138 -11.27 -12.24 10.73
N LYS A 139 -11.05 -11.33 11.67
CA LYS A 139 -10.32 -10.07 11.42
C LYS A 139 -8.82 -10.35 11.30
N VAL A 140 -8.23 -9.87 10.21
CA VAL A 140 -6.79 -9.96 9.92
C VAL A 140 -6.21 -8.55 9.90
N TYR A 141 -5.04 -8.39 10.51
CA TYR A 141 -4.26 -7.16 10.46
C TYR A 141 -3.09 -7.34 9.52
N PHE A 142 -2.72 -6.28 8.80
CA PHE A 142 -1.50 -6.27 8.02
C PHE A 142 -0.80 -4.92 8.14
N GLY A 143 0.51 -4.97 8.36
CA GLY A 143 1.37 -3.80 8.46
C GLY A 143 2.18 -3.65 7.20
N THR A 144 2.26 -2.42 6.66
CA THR A 144 3.12 -2.11 5.51
C THR A 144 4.14 -1.05 5.87
N PHE A 145 5.36 -1.21 5.37
CA PHE A 145 6.45 -0.25 5.47
C PHE A 145 7.07 -0.06 4.09
N VAL A 146 7.28 1.19 3.68
CA VAL A 146 7.90 1.48 2.39
C VAL A 146 8.88 2.64 2.45
N ARG A 147 9.95 2.54 1.65
CA ARG A 147 10.84 3.65 1.33
C ARG A 147 10.78 3.94 -0.15
N LEU A 148 10.67 5.22 -0.47
CA LEU A 148 10.61 5.70 -1.84
C LEU A 148 11.67 6.77 -2.08
N ILE A 149 12.00 6.95 -3.36
CA ILE A 149 12.83 8.04 -3.84
C ILE A 149 12.17 8.74 -5.02
N ASN A 150 12.46 10.02 -5.16
CA ASN A 150 12.15 10.81 -6.34
C ASN A 150 13.29 11.80 -6.59
N PHE A 151 13.23 12.50 -7.72
CA PHE A 151 14.12 13.61 -8.04
C PHE A 151 13.28 14.88 -8.18
N ASP A 152 13.68 15.95 -7.49
CA ASP A 152 13.02 17.25 -7.62
C ASP A 152 13.29 17.87 -9.01
N PHE A 153 12.64 19.00 -9.31
CA PHE A 153 12.84 19.73 -10.56
C PHE A 153 14.28 20.22 -10.79
N ASN A 154 15.12 20.25 -9.74
CA ASN A 154 16.52 20.62 -9.81
C ASN A 154 17.46 19.40 -9.92
N GLY A 155 16.91 18.19 -10.04
CA GLY A 155 17.66 16.93 -10.09
C GLY A 155 18.16 16.43 -8.74
N ARG A 156 17.73 17.03 -7.63
CA ARG A 156 18.10 16.61 -6.28
C ARG A 156 17.27 15.40 -5.86
N ARG A 157 17.93 14.44 -5.22
CA ARG A 157 17.25 13.26 -4.67
C ARG A 157 16.44 13.63 -3.44
N VAL A 158 15.15 13.29 -3.48
CA VAL A 158 14.24 13.36 -2.34
C VAL A 158 13.93 11.93 -1.91
N LYS A 159 13.98 11.66 -0.60
CA LYS A 159 13.64 10.36 -0.02
C LYS A 159 12.34 10.51 0.77
N ALA A 160 11.50 9.49 0.73
CA ALA A 160 10.31 9.39 1.55
C ALA A 160 10.32 8.07 2.32
N GLU A 161 10.04 8.13 3.61
CA GLU A 161 9.79 6.97 4.46
C GLU A 161 8.34 7.02 4.93
N TYR A 162 7.60 5.98 4.59
CA TYR A 162 6.26 5.74 5.10
C TYR A 162 6.41 4.67 6.18
N GLY A 163 6.29 5.11 7.44
CA GLY A 163 6.41 4.24 8.61
C GLY A 163 5.38 3.11 8.61
N VAL A 164 5.42 2.27 9.64
CA VAL A 164 4.51 1.11 9.71
C VAL A 164 3.06 1.58 9.78
N CYS A 165 2.35 1.40 8.68
CA CYS A 165 0.92 1.66 8.57
C CYS A 165 0.17 0.35 8.79
N ILE A 166 -0.67 0.29 9.83
CA ILE A 166 -1.45 -0.88 10.19
C ILE A 166 -2.83 -0.76 9.57
N ASN A 167 -3.24 -1.82 8.88
CA ASN A 167 -4.53 -1.94 8.23
C ASN A 167 -5.22 -3.22 8.70
N SER A 168 -6.50 -3.35 8.42
CA SER A 168 -7.23 -4.58 8.69
C SER A 168 -8.28 -4.89 7.63
N PHE A 169 -8.67 -6.16 7.54
CA PHE A 169 -9.80 -6.64 6.75
C PHE A 169 -10.47 -7.81 7.47
N ILE A 170 -11.70 -8.14 7.06
CA ILE A 170 -12.41 -9.35 7.51
C ILE A 170 -12.25 -10.41 6.44
N TYR A 171 -11.72 -11.57 6.82
CA TYR A 171 -11.60 -12.72 5.93
C TYR A 171 -12.96 -13.37 5.72
N HIS A 172 -13.25 -13.73 4.47
CA HIS A 172 -14.46 -14.44 4.09
C HIS A 172 -14.10 -15.69 3.29
N ASP A 173 -14.63 -16.83 3.73
CA ASP A 173 -14.43 -18.09 3.01
C ASP A 173 -15.35 -18.12 1.79
N ASP A 174 -14.82 -17.72 0.65
CA ASP A 174 -15.51 -17.71 -0.64
C ASP A 174 -15.62 -19.10 -1.29
N THR A 175 -15.18 -20.16 -0.60
CA THR A 175 -15.42 -21.52 -1.08
C THR A 175 -16.93 -21.70 -1.24
N PRO A 176 -17.45 -21.97 -2.46
CA PRO A 176 -18.88 -22.10 -2.66
C PRO A 176 -19.37 -23.27 -1.81
N VAL A 177 -20.07 -22.96 -0.72
CA VAL A 177 -20.71 -23.98 0.09
C VAL A 177 -21.89 -24.49 -0.71
N ILE A 178 -21.66 -25.54 -1.52
CA ILE A 178 -22.68 -26.20 -2.36
C ILE A 178 -23.89 -26.67 -1.52
N ASP A 179 -23.77 -26.76 -0.19
CA ASP A 179 -24.79 -27.32 0.70
C ASP A 179 -25.26 -26.43 1.87
N LYS A 180 -25.11 -25.10 1.82
CA LYS A 180 -25.87 -24.23 2.74
C LYS A 180 -27.25 -23.99 2.15
N LYS A 181 -28.13 -25.00 2.24
CA LYS A 181 -29.59 -24.74 2.20
C LYS A 181 -29.86 -23.62 3.21
N PRO A 182 -30.51 -22.51 2.83
CA PRO A 182 -30.89 -21.51 3.81
C PRO A 182 -31.76 -22.19 4.86
N LYS A 183 -31.25 -22.31 6.09
CA LYS A 183 -32.09 -22.61 7.25
C LYS A 183 -32.93 -21.37 7.49
N LEU A 184 -34.08 -21.31 6.82
CA LEU A 184 -35.21 -20.54 7.31
C LEU A 184 -35.72 -21.29 8.56
N GLU A 185 -35.04 -21.08 9.70
CA GLU A 185 -35.61 -21.42 11.00
C GLU A 185 -36.55 -20.29 11.40
N GLY A 186 -37.80 -20.47 11.01
CA GLY A 186 -38.93 -19.63 11.39
C GLY A 186 -40.20 -20.33 10.94
N ASP A 187 -40.87 -21.00 11.87
CA ASP A 187 -42.24 -21.46 11.68
C ASP A 187 -43.11 -20.22 11.48
N ILE A 188 -43.38 -19.89 10.22
CA ILE A 188 -44.45 -18.99 9.84
C ILE A 188 -45.61 -19.88 9.40
N ASP A 189 -46.51 -20.13 10.36
CA ASP A 189 -47.88 -20.56 10.07
C ASP A 189 -48.58 -19.46 9.28
N ASP A 190 -48.53 -19.52 7.95
CA ASP A 190 -49.37 -18.67 7.09
C ASP A 190 -49.79 -19.43 5.81
N PRO A 191 -51.10 -19.67 5.55
CA PRO A 191 -51.59 -20.50 4.45
C PRO A 191 -51.50 -19.85 3.05
N LEU A 192 -50.59 -18.90 2.81
CA LEU A 192 -50.51 -18.14 1.57
C LEU A 192 -49.33 -18.54 0.65
N VAL A 193 -49.10 -19.84 0.48
CA VAL A 193 -48.30 -20.36 -0.64
C VAL A 193 -49.22 -20.78 -1.79
N ARG A 194 -49.55 -19.84 -2.67
CA ARG A 194 -49.81 -20.14 -4.08
C ARG A 194 -49.13 -19.11 -4.97
N GLY A 195 -48.02 -19.56 -5.56
CA GLY A 195 -47.43 -19.15 -6.84
C GLY A 195 -47.54 -17.69 -7.21
N VAL A 196 -46.46 -16.95 -7.03
CA VAL A 196 -46.18 -15.78 -7.87
C VAL A 196 -45.07 -16.19 -8.83
N SER A 197 -45.46 -16.59 -10.04
CA SER A 197 -44.57 -16.64 -11.20
C SER A 197 -44.21 -15.19 -11.56
N TYR A 198 -42.93 -14.87 -11.60
CA TYR A 198 -42.48 -13.58 -12.13
C TYR A 198 -42.48 -13.64 -13.66
N ASP A 199 -43.48 -13.00 -14.28
CA ASP A 199 -43.46 -12.67 -15.71
C ASP A 199 -42.57 -11.45 -15.92
N TRP A 200 -41.36 -11.68 -16.44
CA TRP A 200 -40.66 -10.66 -17.20
C TRP A 200 -40.45 -11.21 -18.62
N GLU A 201 -41.53 -11.27 -19.38
CA GLU A 201 -41.42 -11.35 -20.83
C GLU A 201 -40.90 -10.00 -21.34
N ILE A 202 -39.67 -9.98 -21.84
CA ILE A 202 -39.13 -8.82 -22.57
C ILE A 202 -39.78 -8.84 -23.95
N GLU A 203 -40.88 -8.10 -24.13
CA GLU A 203 -41.42 -7.82 -25.45
C GLU A 203 -40.45 -6.89 -26.20
N LYS A 204 -39.71 -7.46 -27.16
CA LYS A 204 -39.08 -6.68 -28.23
C LYS A 204 -40.14 -6.36 -29.27
N SER A 205 -40.63 -5.13 -29.29
CA SER A 205 -41.30 -4.57 -30.47
C SER A 205 -40.89 -3.12 -30.68
N VAL A 206 -40.05 -2.89 -31.69
CA VAL A 206 -40.00 -1.61 -32.39
C VAL A 206 -39.81 -1.95 -33.87
N ASP A 207 -40.90 -1.88 -34.63
CA ASP A 207 -40.87 -1.86 -36.09
C ASP A 207 -40.45 -0.45 -36.57
N PRO A 208 -39.62 -0.34 -37.62
CA PRO A 208 -39.26 0.95 -38.20
C PRO A 208 -40.35 1.41 -39.19
N GLU A 209 -41.06 2.49 -38.87
CA GLU A 209 -41.81 3.23 -39.89
C GLU A 209 -40.83 4.04 -40.76
N SER A 210 -40.84 3.71 -42.04
CA SER A 210 -40.24 4.46 -43.13
C SER A 210 -40.86 5.85 -43.25
N VAL A 211 -40.02 6.88 -43.37
CA VAL A 211 -40.46 8.22 -43.81
C VAL A 211 -39.88 8.46 -45.21
N GLU A 212 -40.77 8.60 -46.19
CA GLU A 212 -40.51 9.16 -47.52
C GLU A 212 -40.21 10.67 -47.44
#